data_AF-A0A7J7GZS2-F1
#
_entry.id   AF-A0A7J7GZS2-F1
#
_cell.length_a   1.000
_cell.length_b   1.000
_cell.length_c   1.000
_cell.angle_alpha   90.00
_cell.angle_beta   90.00
_cell.angle_gamma   90.00
#
_symmetry.space_group_name_H-M   'P 1'
#
loop_
_entity.id
_entity.type
_entity.pdbx_description
1 polymer ?
#
loop_
_entity_poly.entity_id
_entity_poly.type
_entity_poly.pdbx_seq_one_letter_code
_entity_poly.pdbx_strand_id
1 'polypeptide(L)'
;MEWQDVQSLGNKMLFLSHGASLLVEAVKEGMANKIYFPNFHGENGVFYSLDTGKYHSIVGNYSSTTPFNFVEQVSSTCTWIEAIYDDDHTTTGVFQDW
;
A
#
# COMPACT_ATOMS: atom_id res chain seq x y z
N MET A 1 4.81 15.42 -17.15
CA MET A 1 4.21 14.11 -16.86
C MET A 1 3.08 14.42 -15.91
N GLU A 2 1.84 14.04 -16.21
CA GLU A 2 0.69 14.35 -15.36
C GLU A 2 0.33 13.10 -14.55
N TRP A 3 0.15 13.27 -13.24
CA TRP A 3 -0.34 12.20 -12.38
C TRP A 3 -1.80 11.93 -12.66
N GLN A 4 -2.16 10.65 -12.67
CA GLN A 4 -3.54 10.22 -12.83
C GLN A 4 -3.93 9.35 -11.65
N ASP A 5 -5.05 9.70 -11.02
CA ASP A 5 -5.64 8.90 -9.95
C ASP A 5 -6.10 7.55 -10.50
N VAL A 6 -5.48 6.47 -10.00
CA VAL A 6 -5.84 5.10 -10.35
C VAL A 6 -6.82 4.56 -9.31
N GLN A 7 -8.09 4.53 -9.69
CA GLN A 7 -9.16 4.01 -8.84
C GLN A 7 -9.30 2.47 -8.90
N SER A 8 -8.72 1.85 -9.93
CA SER A 8 -8.75 0.39 -10.08
C SER A 8 -7.61 -0.15 -10.93
N LEU A 9 -7.08 -1.32 -10.56
CA LEU A 9 -6.16 -2.13 -11.35
C LEU A 9 -6.89 -3.17 -12.21
N GLY A 10 -8.23 -3.21 -12.18
CA GLY A 10 -9.02 -4.24 -12.82
C GLY A 10 -8.70 -5.63 -12.27
N ASN A 11 -8.45 -6.59 -13.16
CA ASN A 11 -8.10 -7.97 -12.81
C ASN A 11 -6.63 -8.16 -12.43
N LYS A 12 -5.86 -7.09 -12.25
CA LYS A 12 -4.44 -7.13 -11.88
C LYS A 12 -4.23 -6.92 -10.38
N MET A 13 -3.04 -7.26 -9.93
CA MET A 13 -2.51 -6.98 -8.59
C MET A 13 -1.13 -6.34 -8.70
N LEU A 14 -0.85 -5.38 -7.82
CA LEU A 14 0.44 -4.72 -7.73
C LEU A 14 1.19 -5.24 -6.50
N PHE A 15 2.41 -5.73 -6.67
CA PHE A 15 3.35 -5.91 -5.57
C PHE A 15 4.26 -4.69 -5.51
N LEU A 16 4.33 -4.05 -4.34
CA LEU A 16 5.11 -2.83 -4.13
C LEU A 16 6.12 -3.04 -3.00
N SER A 17 7.39 -2.78 -3.29
CA SER A 17 8.49 -2.86 -2.32
C SER A 17 9.59 -1.85 -2.67
N HIS A 18 10.64 -1.80 -1.85
CA HIS A 18 11.74 -0.85 -2.05
C HIS A 18 12.48 -1.06 -3.34
N GLY A 19 12.90 -2.32 -3.56
CA GLY A 19 13.78 -2.68 -4.65
C GLY A 19 13.04 -2.93 -5.95
N ALA A 20 11.73 -3.16 -5.90
CA ALA A 20 10.96 -3.51 -7.08
C ALA A 20 9.46 -3.27 -6.91
N SER A 21 8.83 -2.94 -8.04
CA SER A 21 7.38 -2.89 -8.22
C SER A 21 7.00 -3.83 -9.36
N LEU A 22 5.95 -4.61 -9.19
CA LEU A 22 5.51 -5.59 -10.17
C LEU A 22 3.99 -5.60 -10.30
N LEU A 23 3.48 -5.26 -11.47
CA LEU A 23 2.06 -5.37 -11.82
C LEU A 23 1.83 -6.66 -12.61
N VAL A 24 0.99 -7.56 -12.11
CA VAL A 24 0.70 -8.86 -12.73
C VAL A 24 -0.79 -9.16 -12.70
N GLU A 25 -1.23 -10.06 -13.55
CA GLU A 25 -2.59 -10.61 -13.52
C GLU A 25 -2.87 -11.30 -12.17
N ALA A 26 -4.07 -11.12 -11.63
CA ALA A 26 -4.48 -11.79 -10.40
C ALA A 26 -4.51 -13.30 -10.61
N VAL A 27 -3.75 -14.03 -9.80
CA VAL A 27 -3.60 -15.48 -9.93
C VAL A 27 -4.73 -16.27 -9.29
N LYS A 28 -5.53 -15.63 -8.42
CA LYS A 28 -6.68 -16.23 -7.73
C LYS A 28 -7.79 -15.20 -7.54
N GLU A 29 -9.01 -15.71 -7.41
CA GLU A 29 -10.17 -14.91 -7.03
C GLU A 29 -9.89 -14.19 -5.70
N GLY A 30 -10.34 -12.93 -5.62
CA GLY A 30 -10.12 -12.07 -4.45
C GLY A 30 -8.77 -11.36 -4.41
N MET A 31 -7.79 -11.69 -5.27
CA MET A 31 -6.49 -11.01 -5.30
C MET A 31 -6.44 -9.77 -6.19
N ALA A 32 -7.39 -9.64 -7.11
CA ALA A 32 -7.49 -8.50 -8.01
C ALA A 32 -7.74 -7.19 -7.24
N ASN A 33 -7.38 -6.08 -7.90
CA ASN A 33 -7.60 -4.72 -7.44
C ASN A 33 -6.95 -4.40 -6.07
N LYS A 34 -5.76 -4.97 -5.82
CA LYS A 34 -5.03 -4.86 -4.55
C LYS A 34 -3.56 -4.53 -4.76
N ILE A 35 -3.00 -3.83 -3.78
CA ILE A 35 -1.59 -3.49 -3.66
C ILE A 35 -1.02 -4.29 -2.48
N TYR A 36 -0.06 -5.17 -2.74
CA TYR A 36 0.59 -6.02 -1.76
C TYR A 36 1.94 -5.45 -1.34
N PHE A 37 2.28 -5.59 -0.07
CA PHE A 37 3.51 -5.07 0.51
C PHE A 37 4.29 -6.21 1.19
N PRO A 38 5.62 -6.10 1.31
CA PRO A 38 6.43 -7.01 2.12
C PRO A 38 6.27 -6.76 3.63
N ASN A 39 5.06 -6.45 4.11
CA ASN A 39 4.75 -6.09 5.49
C ASN A 39 3.75 -7.07 6.10
N PHE A 40 3.80 -7.23 7.43
CA PHE A 40 3.00 -8.19 8.18
C PHE A 40 2.33 -7.57 9.40
N HIS A 41 1.01 -7.74 9.54
CA HIS A 41 0.28 -7.46 10.77
C HIS A 41 0.24 -8.74 11.63
N GLY A 42 1.08 -8.80 12.65
CA GLY A 42 1.37 -10.06 13.36
C GLY A 42 2.08 -11.03 12.41
N GLU A 43 1.52 -12.22 12.22
CA GLU A 43 2.06 -13.23 11.31
C GLU A 43 1.44 -13.18 9.90
N ASN A 44 0.55 -12.23 9.64
CA ASN A 44 -0.26 -12.19 8.42
C ASN A 44 0.21 -11.06 7.50
N GLY A 45 0.46 -11.40 6.23
CA GLY A 45 0.77 -10.40 5.21
C GLY A 45 -0.35 -9.37 5.04
N VAL A 46 0.00 -8.16 4.63
CA VAL A 46 -0.93 -7.03 4.49
C VAL A 46 -1.02 -6.57 3.04
N PHE A 47 -2.20 -6.13 2.64
CA PHE A 47 -2.45 -5.50 1.35
C PHE A 47 -3.37 -4.28 1.50
N TYR A 48 -3.30 -3.36 0.55
CA TYR A 48 -4.27 -2.28 0.38
C TYR A 48 -5.28 -2.67 -0.69
N SER A 49 -6.56 -2.54 -0.38
CA SER A 49 -7.65 -2.80 -1.33
C SER A 49 -8.18 -1.49 -1.88
N LEU A 50 -8.11 -1.33 -3.20
CA LEU A 50 -8.66 -0.16 -3.90
C LEU A 50 -10.20 -0.14 -3.82
N ASP A 51 -10.84 -1.31 -3.70
CA ASP A 51 -12.29 -1.40 -3.53
C ASP A 51 -12.78 -0.76 -2.23
N THR A 52 -11.99 -0.88 -1.15
CA THR A 52 -12.40 -0.42 0.18
C THR A 52 -11.66 0.83 0.64
N GLY A 53 -10.59 1.22 -0.05
CA GLY A 53 -9.68 2.30 0.38
C GLY A 53 -8.97 2.02 1.71
N LYS A 54 -8.67 0.75 2.02
CA LYS A 54 -8.15 0.32 3.34
C LYS A 54 -7.09 -0.77 3.22
N TYR A 55 -6.23 -0.83 4.23
CA TYR A 55 -5.30 -1.92 4.48
C TYR A 55 -6.04 -3.09 5.15
N HIS A 56 -5.73 -4.32 4.74
CA HIS A 56 -6.29 -5.55 5.27
C HIS A 56 -5.20 -6.60 5.44
N SER A 57 -5.41 -7.53 6.37
CA SER A 57 -4.60 -8.75 6.48
C SER A 57 -5.08 -9.81 5.48
N ILE A 58 -4.16 -10.61 4.94
CA ILE A 58 -4.49 -11.78 4.09
C ILE A 58 -5.37 -12.79 4.84
N VAL A 59 -5.11 -12.96 6.14
CA VAL A 59 -5.86 -13.86 7.03
C VAL A 59 -6.35 -13.07 8.25
N GLY A 60 -7.60 -13.30 8.65
CA GLY A 60 -8.23 -12.62 9.77
C GLY A 60 -9.11 -11.45 9.33
N ASN A 61 -9.44 -10.58 10.27
CA ASN A 61 -10.38 -9.46 10.09
C ASN A 61 -9.73 -8.08 10.33
N TYR A 62 -8.40 -7.99 10.30
CA TYR A 62 -7.73 -6.70 10.41
C TYR A 62 -8.07 -5.82 9.21
N SER A 63 -8.47 -4.58 9.49
CA SER A 63 -8.77 -3.55 8.50
C SER A 63 -8.41 -2.18 9.08
N SER A 64 -7.69 -1.35 8.34
CA SER A 64 -7.35 0.02 8.76
C SER A 64 -7.34 1.00 7.59
N THR A 65 -7.75 2.25 7.84
CA THR A 65 -7.57 3.36 6.89
C THR A 65 -6.14 3.91 6.95
N THR A 66 -5.48 3.75 8.09
CA THR A 66 -4.08 4.12 8.25
C THR A 66 -3.19 2.97 7.81
N PRO A 67 -2.06 3.28 7.16
CA PRO A 67 -1.11 2.26 6.78
C PRO A 67 -0.50 1.56 8.00
N PHE A 68 -0.39 0.24 7.89
CA PHE A 68 0.21 -0.58 8.94
C PHE A 68 1.73 -0.36 9.01
N ASN A 69 2.25 0.03 10.19
CA ASN A 69 3.69 0.27 10.46
C ASN A 69 4.42 1.19 9.45
N PHE A 70 3.71 2.17 8.89
CA PHE A 70 4.24 3.02 7.81
C PHE A 70 5.45 3.88 8.20
N VAL A 71 5.53 4.33 9.46
CA VAL A 71 6.48 5.36 9.92
C VAL A 71 7.94 4.87 9.92
N GLU A 72 8.19 3.58 10.18
CA GLU A 72 9.56 3.03 10.10
C GLU A 72 9.87 2.40 8.74
N GLN A 73 8.86 1.84 8.08
CA GLN A 73 9.09 1.04 6.88
C GLN A 73 9.00 1.86 5.60
N VAL A 74 8.18 2.89 5.43
CA VAL A 74 8.08 3.56 4.11
C VAL A 74 9.22 4.51 3.80
N SER A 75 9.81 5.17 4.82
CA SER A 75 11.11 5.84 4.66
C SER A 75 12.23 4.90 4.21
N SER A 76 12.10 3.59 4.44
CA SER A 76 13.09 2.56 4.08
C SER A 76 12.64 1.62 2.96
N THR A 77 11.38 1.69 2.51
CA THR A 77 10.78 0.67 1.63
C THR A 77 10.29 1.17 0.28
N CYS A 78 10.50 2.43 -0.12
CA CYS A 78 10.28 2.85 -1.52
C CYS A 78 11.20 4.02 -1.90
N THR A 79 11.99 3.88 -2.98
CA THR A 79 12.80 4.98 -3.53
C THR A 79 11.95 6.14 -4.07
N TRP A 80 10.63 5.96 -4.19
CA TRP A 80 9.69 6.88 -4.83
C TRP A 80 8.58 7.42 -3.90
N ILE A 81 8.58 7.06 -2.62
CA ILE A 81 7.62 7.59 -1.62
C ILE A 81 8.44 8.32 -0.56
N GLU A 82 8.38 9.65 -0.55
CA GLU A 82 9.00 10.47 0.49
C GLU A 82 8.09 10.48 1.72
N ALA A 83 8.67 10.21 2.89
CA ALA A 83 7.94 10.36 4.15
C ALA A 83 7.87 11.84 4.51
N ILE A 84 6.66 12.40 4.60
CA ILE A 84 6.46 13.74 5.12
C ILE A 84 6.38 13.62 6.64
N TYR A 85 7.38 14.18 7.34
CA TYR A 85 7.33 14.35 8.79
C TYR A 85 6.63 15.68 9.09
N ASP A 86 5.51 15.63 9.82
CA ASP A 86 4.89 16.81 10.40
C ASP A 86 5.45 17.00 11.83
N ASP A 87 5.84 18.22 12.19
CA ASP A 87 6.56 18.56 13.43
C ASP A 87 5.74 18.32 14.72
N ASP A 88 4.45 17.94 14.57
CA ASP A 88 3.48 17.74 15.68
C ASP A 88 3.18 16.26 15.99
N HIS A 89 4.04 15.33 15.55
CA HIS A 89 3.96 13.87 15.80
C HIS A 89 2.68 13.15 15.30
N THR A 90 1.83 13.80 14.50
CA THR A 90 0.71 13.18 13.80
C THR A 90 1.02 13.01 12.31
N THR A 91 1.58 11.86 11.94
CA THR A 91 1.93 11.57 10.55
C THR A 91 0.70 11.24 9.72
N THR A 92 0.40 12.08 8.72
CA THR A 92 -0.56 11.76 7.65
C THR A 92 0.21 11.48 6.36
N GLY A 93 -0.11 10.36 5.70
CA GLY A 93 0.45 10.07 4.39
C GLY A 93 -0.28 10.91 3.34
N VAL A 94 0.38 11.94 2.83
CA VAL A 94 -0.12 12.75 1.72
C VAL A 94 0.87 12.63 0.58
N PHE A 95 0.38 12.28 -0.62
CA PHE A 95 1.18 12.28 -1.83
C PHE A 95 1.46 13.73 -2.23
N GLN A 96 2.73 14.10 -2.35
CA GLN A 96 3.14 15.48 -2.63
C GLN A 96 3.04 15.78 -4.14
N ASP A 97 2.34 16.87 -4.48
CA ASP A 97 2.28 17.44 -5.83
C ASP A 97 3.61 18.15 -6.16
N TRP A 98 4.18 17.85 -7.34
CA TRP A 98 5.30 18.56 -7.97
C TRP A 98 4.90 19.06 -9.37
#